data_AF-A0A3C0JSH0-F1
#
_entry.id   AF-A0A3C0JSH0-F1
#
_cell.length_a   1.000
_cell.length_b   1.000
_cell.length_c   1.000
_cell.angle_alpha   90.00
_cell.angle_beta   90.00
_cell.angle_gamma   90.00
#
_symmetry.space_group_name_H-M   'P 1'
#
loop_
_entity.id
_entity.type
_entity.pdbx_description
1 polymer ?
#
loop_
_entity_poly.entity_id
_entity_poly.type
_entity_poly.pdbx_seq_one_letter_code
_entity_poly.pdbx_strand_id
1 'polypeptide(L)' 'PYEAGVDASPGQVVDLTEGDVPVGVVTSDGVLGLKTIQLQGRRAQPAAEFLRGHTQFIGSQL' A
#
# COMPACT_ATOMS: atom_id res chain seq x y z
N PRO A 1 3.66 -8.09 12.21
CA PRO A 1 3.26 -8.50 10.85
C PRO A 1 1.86 -7.92 10.62
N TYR A 2 1.62 -7.32 9.45
CA TYR A 2 0.31 -6.78 9.12
C TYR A 2 -0.57 -7.92 8.60
N GLU A 3 -1.71 -8.18 9.25
CA GLU A 3 -2.67 -9.18 8.80
C GLU A 3 -3.67 -8.53 7.85
N ALA A 4 -3.95 -9.18 6.73
CA ALA A 4 -4.93 -8.69 5.77
C ALA A 4 -6.36 -8.99 6.28
N GLY A 5 -7.30 -8.09 5.99
CA GLY A 5 -8.72 -8.35 6.25
C GLY A 5 -9.20 -9.60 5.52
N VAL A 6 -10.24 -10.26 6.07
CA VAL A 6 -10.72 -11.60 5.70
C VAL A 6 -11.11 -11.77 4.22
N ASP A 7 -11.24 -10.67 3.46
CA ASP A 7 -11.64 -10.64 2.05
C ASP A 7 -10.55 -10.14 1.09
N ALA A 8 -9.31 -9.94 1.55
CA ALA A 8 -8.29 -9.29 0.72
C ALA A 8 -7.44 -10.31 -0.09
N SER A 9 -7.33 -10.11 -1.41
CA SER A 9 -6.59 -11.00 -2.31
C SER A 9 -5.15 -10.55 -2.56
N PRO A 10 -4.19 -11.45 -2.85
CA PRO A 10 -2.83 -11.07 -3.23
C PRO A 10 -2.81 -10.02 -4.35
N GLY A 11 -1.97 -9.00 -4.19
CA GLY A 11 -1.87 -7.84 -5.07
C GLY A 11 -2.87 -6.71 -4.77
N GLN A 12 -3.81 -6.90 -3.85
CA GLN A 12 -4.69 -5.83 -3.40
C GLN A 12 -3.94 -4.83 -2.52
N VAL A 13 -4.13 -3.54 -2.79
CA VAL A 13 -3.59 -2.44 -1.99
C VAL A 13 -4.55 -2.13 -0.85
N VAL A 14 -4.05 -2.15 0.38
CA VAL A 14 -4.85 -1.97 1.61
C VAL A 14 -4.29 -0.84 2.47
N ASP A 15 -5.19 -0.14 3.17
CA ASP A 15 -4.81 0.81 4.22
C ASP A 15 -4.18 0.04 5.40
N LEU A 16 -3.12 0.60 5.96
CA LEU A 16 -2.47 0.08 7.16
C LEU A 16 -2.69 1.08 8.30
N THR A 17 -3.70 0.79 9.12
CA THR A 17 -4.10 1.65 10.24
C THR A 17 -3.17 1.56 11.45
N GLU A 18 -2.32 0.53 11.51
CA GLU A 18 -1.42 0.26 12.65
C GLU A 18 0.05 0.15 12.23
N GLY A 19 0.83 1.24 12.26
CA GLY A 19 2.30 1.18 12.12
C GLY A 19 2.92 2.38 11.42
N ASP A 20 4.18 2.24 11.00
CA ASP A 20 5.00 3.34 10.45
C ASP A 20 4.73 3.64 8.96
N VAL A 21 3.91 2.84 8.29
CA VAL A 21 3.59 2.98 6.86
C VAL A 21 2.08 3.02 6.67
N PRO A 22 1.56 3.93 5.83
CA PRO A 22 0.12 4.14 5.70
C PRO A 22 -0.58 3.17 4.72
N VAL A 23 0.18 2.34 4.00
CA VAL A 23 -0.37 1.49 2.94
C VAL A 23 0.49 0.26 2.72
N GLY A 24 -0.15 -0.85 2.35
CA GLY A 24 0.53 -2.09 2.01
C GLY A 24 -0.13 -2.83 0.86
N VAL A 25 0.54 -3.87 0.38
CA VAL A 25 0.03 -4.79 -0.64
C VAL A 25 -0.09 -6.17 -0.03
N VAL A 26 -1.27 -6.77 -0.12
CA VAL A 26 -1.50 -8.16 0.29
C VAL A 26 -0.61 -9.07 -0.56
N THR A 27 0.11 -9.99 0.08
CA THR A 27 0.90 -11.02 -0.58
C THR A 27 0.22 -12.38 -0.42
N SER A 28 0.85 -13.47 -0.86
CA SER A 28 0.35 -14.81 -0.56
C SER A 28 0.41 -15.15 0.94
N ASP A 29 1.22 -14.43 1.72
CA ASP A 29 1.42 -14.64 3.16
C ASP A 29 1.71 -13.29 3.84
N GLY A 30 0.65 -12.66 4.34
CA GLY A 30 0.69 -11.36 5.02
C GLY A 30 0.61 -10.16 4.08
N VAL A 31 1.08 -9.00 4.57
CA VAL A 31 1.02 -7.73 3.84
C VAL A 31 2.40 -7.06 3.81
N LEU A 32 2.81 -6.63 2.61
CA LEU A 32 4.02 -5.87 2.38
C LEU A 32 3.73 -4.36 2.51
N GLY A 33 4.23 -3.74 3.58
CA GLY A 33 4.11 -2.29 3.78
C GLY A 33 4.97 -1.47 2.82
N LEU A 34 4.41 -0.42 2.21
CA LEU A 34 5.09 0.45 1.26
C LEU A 34 5.60 1.72 1.96
N LYS A 35 6.92 1.89 2.02
CA LYS A 35 7.55 3.10 2.57
C LYS A 35 7.66 4.22 1.55
N THR A 36 8.03 3.87 0.32
CA THR A 36 8.25 4.80 -0.78
C THR A 36 7.63 4.26 -2.06
N ILE A 37 7.13 5.16 -2.90
CA ILE A 37 6.50 4.84 -4.18
C ILE A 37 7.14 5.71 -5.27
N GLN A 38 7.41 5.12 -6.43
CA GLN A 38 7.86 5.83 -7.61
C GLN A 38 6.88 5.58 -8.75
N LEU A 39 6.31 6.65 -9.27
CA LEU A 39 5.58 6.61 -10.53
C LEU A 39 6.57 6.71 -11.68
N GLN A 40 6.32 5.98 -12.77
CA GLN A 40 7.14 6.03 -13.97
C GLN A 40 7.40 7.49 -14.40
N GLY A 41 8.67 7.82 -14.64
CA GLY A 41 9.09 9.18 -15.01
C GLY A 41 9.09 10.22 -13.87
N ARG A 42 8.80 9.82 -12.62
CA ARG A 42 8.85 10.70 -11.43
C ARG A 42 9.95 10.25 -10.46
N ARG A 43 10.25 11.10 -9.48
CA ARG A 43 11.13 10.73 -8.36
C ARG A 43 10.36 9.84 -7.37
N ALA A 44 11.08 8.96 -6.68
CA ALA A 44 10.52 8.24 -5.53
C ALA A 44 10.13 9.24 -4.43
N GLN A 45 9.02 8.98 -3.76
CA GLN A 45 8.50 9.82 -2.67
C GLN A 45 7.95 8.95 -1.53
N PRO A 46 7.83 9.48 -0.30
CA PRO A 46 7.19 8.78 0.80
C PRO A 46 5.75 8.37 0.46
N ALA A 47 5.34 7.16 0.86
CA ALA A 47 3.99 6.66 0.57
C ALA A 47 2.88 7.56 1.15
N ALA A 48 3.11 8.16 2.32
CA ALA A 48 2.19 9.13 2.92
C ALA A 48 1.99 10.39 2.06
N GLU A 49 3.05 10.87 1.39
CA GLU A 49 2.95 12.01 0.48
C GLU A 49 2.26 11.62 -0.82
N PHE A 50 2.59 10.44 -1.36
CA PHE A 50 1.96 9.89 -2.55
C PHE A 50 0.43 9.78 -2.41
N LEU A 51 -0.05 9.24 -1.28
CA LEU A 51 -1.49 9.03 -1.04
C LEU A 51 -2.30 10.33 -1.02
N ARG A 52 -1.70 11.46 -0.64
CA ARG A 52 -2.39 12.77 -0.66
C ARG A 52 -2.81 13.18 -2.07
N GLY A 53 -2.08 12.74 -3.10
CA GLY A 53 -2.42 12.98 -4.52
C GLY A 53 -3.13 11.81 -5.20
N HIS A 54 -3.15 10.63 -4.57
CA HIS A 54 -3.60 9.37 -5.18
C HIS A 54 -4.42 8.53 -4.20
N THR A 55 -5.49 9.09 -3.63
CA THR A 55 -6.34 8.41 -2.64
C THR A 55 -6.96 7.11 -3.17
N GLN A 56 -7.26 7.04 -4.48
CA GLN A 56 -7.77 5.86 -5.17
C GLN A 56 -6.76 4.71 -5.31
N PHE A 57 -5.52 4.90 -4.86
CA PHE A 57 -4.53 3.82 -4.83
C PHE A 57 -4.91 2.72 -3.83
N ILE A 58 -5.54 3.09 -2.71
CA ILE A 58 -6.10 2.12 -1.77
C ILE A 58 -7.28 1.42 -2.44
N GLY A 59 -7.31 0.09 -2.37
CA GLY A 59 -8.27 -0.76 -3.07
C GLY A 59 -7.90 -1.12 -4.51
N SER A 60 -6.78 -0.61 -5.03
CA SER A 60 -6.27 -1.01 -6.34
C SER A 60 -5.76 -2.46 -6.33
N GLN A 61 -5.73 -3.08 -7.51
CA GLN A 61 -5.18 -4.41 -7.74
C GLN A 61 -3.93 -4.29 -8.63
N LEU A 62 -2.83 -4.89 -8.19
CA LEU A 62 -1.56 -4.98 -8.92
C LEU A 62 -1.50 -6.22 -9.82
#